data_AF-A0AAW5XFI0-F1
#
_entry.id   AF-A0AAW5XFI0-F1
#
_cell.length_a   1.000
_cell.length_b   1.000
_cell.length_c   1.000
_cell.angle_alpha   90.00
_cell.angle_beta   90.00
_cell.angle_gamma   90.00
#
_symmetry.space_group_name_H-M   'P 1'
#
loop_
_entity.id
_entity.type
_entity.pdbx_description
1 polymer ?
#
loop_
_entity_poly.entity_id
_entity_poly.type
_entity_poly.pdbx_seq_one_letter_code
_entity_poly.pdbx_strand_id
1 'polypeptide(L)'
;MGIFRVKKDVNYSVIHNTPLRDEKLSWRAKGLLAYMLSLPDDWTFHATELSQHAKDGKEITTKTIQELKKAGYLKRYPVQNPKTGKISHWETAVYEVPTTESENQSVEKPVSGKTIRRKSNDRETSDMENHPVEKQTLLSTDNLPSTNKRNTNIQSSSSIFSFYENNFGILNSFIAESISQWVNDTSEELVQAAMERALKQQKKWNYAEGILKQWVNKNIRTLADVNAAEIEFKNKGKKGEKNNASVRKNSSFIEKYDFE
;
A
#
# COMPACT_ATOMS: atom_id res chain seq x y z
N MET A 1 4.03 19.18 -37.46
CA MET A 1 3.08 18.40 -36.65
C MET A 1 2.47 19.33 -35.60
N GLY A 2 1.14 19.42 -35.52
CA GLY A 2 0.45 20.28 -34.55
C GLY A 2 0.14 19.51 -33.26
N ILE A 3 0.17 20.20 -32.11
CA ILE A 3 -0.22 19.63 -30.81
C ILE A 3 -1.54 20.25 -30.40
N PHE A 4 -2.57 19.42 -30.25
CA PHE A 4 -3.88 19.82 -29.72
C PHE A 4 -3.96 19.45 -28.25
N ARG A 5 -4.30 20.41 -27.39
CA ARG A 5 -4.36 20.22 -25.93
C ARG A 5 -5.80 20.30 -25.46
N VAL A 6 -6.17 19.37 -24.58
CA VAL A 6 -7.46 19.38 -23.88
C VAL A 6 -7.35 20.29 -22.65
N LYS A 7 -8.46 20.92 -22.28
CA LYS A 7 -8.58 21.63 -21.00
C LYS A 7 -8.41 20.62 -19.85
N LYS A 8 -7.55 20.94 -18.88
CA LYS A 8 -7.25 20.06 -17.75
C LYS A 8 -8.14 20.38 -16.55
N ASP A 9 -9.39 19.93 -16.60
CA ASP A 9 -10.37 20.10 -15.53
C ASP A 9 -10.66 18.80 -14.76
N VAL A 10 -10.55 17.64 -15.42
CA VAL A 10 -10.72 16.30 -14.80
C VAL A 10 -9.69 15.30 -15.33
N ASN A 11 -9.40 14.26 -14.55
CA ASN A 11 -8.58 13.10 -14.95
C ASN A 11 -7.19 13.45 -15.51
N TYR A 12 -6.48 14.37 -14.86
CA TYR A 12 -5.11 14.70 -15.21
C TYR A 12 -4.20 14.64 -13.99
N SER A 13 -2.93 14.31 -14.23
CA SER A 13 -1.89 14.36 -13.21
C SER A 13 -0.93 15.51 -13.51
N VAL A 14 -0.49 16.20 -12.47
CA VAL A 14 0.58 17.18 -12.54
C VAL A 14 1.83 16.50 -12.03
N ILE A 15 2.83 16.40 -12.88
CA ILE A 15 4.08 15.72 -12.59
C ILE A 15 5.21 16.64 -13.05
N HIS A 16 6.32 16.70 -12.30
CA HIS A 16 7.49 17.44 -12.71
C HIS A 16 8.03 16.95 -14.07
N ASN A 17 8.64 17.84 -14.85
CA ASN A 17 9.10 17.50 -16.21
C ASN A 17 10.39 16.67 -16.23
N THR A 18 11.13 16.60 -15.12
CA THR A 18 12.40 15.85 -14.99
C THR A 18 12.31 14.43 -15.56
N PRO A 19 11.39 13.56 -15.10
CA PRO A 19 11.32 12.17 -15.57
C PRO A 19 11.03 12.06 -17.06
N LEU A 20 10.20 12.95 -17.61
CA LEU A 20 9.86 12.94 -19.03
C LEU A 20 11.03 13.41 -19.91
N ARG A 21 11.91 14.26 -19.36
CA ARG A 21 13.08 14.83 -20.04
C ARG A 21 14.38 14.08 -19.76
N ASP A 22 14.39 13.12 -18.84
CA ASP A 22 15.59 12.35 -18.53
C ASP A 22 16.00 11.45 -19.70
N GLU A 23 17.22 11.61 -20.20
CA GLU A 23 17.79 10.82 -21.30
C GLU A 23 18.23 9.42 -20.85
N LYS A 24 18.43 9.21 -19.54
CA LYS A 24 18.81 7.91 -18.98
C LYS A 24 17.66 6.91 -18.97
N LEU A 25 16.43 7.40 -19.12
CA LEU A 25 15.22 6.59 -19.07
C LEU A 25 14.72 6.20 -20.46
N SER A 26 14.41 4.91 -20.61
CA SER A 26 13.65 4.36 -21.72
C SER A 26 12.24 4.92 -21.74
N TRP A 27 11.61 4.94 -22.92
CA TRP A 27 10.20 5.38 -23.04
C TRP A 27 9.25 4.56 -22.17
N ARG A 28 9.55 3.27 -21.96
CA ARG A 28 8.79 2.42 -21.03
C ARG A 28 8.95 2.89 -19.58
N ALA A 29 10.18 3.20 -19.17
CA ALA A 29 10.46 3.71 -17.83
C ALA A 29 9.76 5.05 -17.58
N LYS A 30 9.80 5.98 -18.54
CA LYS A 30 9.07 7.26 -18.46
C LYS A 30 7.57 7.05 -18.31
N GLY A 31 6.98 6.19 -19.13
CA GLY A 31 5.55 5.88 -19.07
C GLY A 31 5.16 5.22 -17.74
N LEU A 32 5.93 4.24 -17.27
CA LEU A 32 5.66 3.56 -16.01
C LEU A 32 5.79 4.52 -14.82
N LEU A 33 6.81 5.37 -14.79
CA LEU A 33 6.99 6.36 -13.73
C LEU A 33 5.85 7.39 -13.72
N ALA A 34 5.44 7.89 -14.88
CA ALA A 34 4.30 8.80 -14.98
C ALA A 34 3.00 8.15 -14.48
N TYR A 35 2.78 6.87 -14.79
CA TYR A 35 1.64 6.12 -14.27
C TYR A 35 1.72 5.96 -12.75
N MET A 36 2.88 5.57 -12.21
CA MET A 36 3.09 5.44 -10.75
C MET A 36 2.78 6.75 -10.01
N LEU A 37 3.19 7.90 -10.57
CA LEU A 37 2.94 9.23 -10.00
C LEU A 37 1.51 9.73 -10.18
N SER A 38 0.69 9.09 -11.02
CA SER A 38 -0.74 9.37 -11.12
C SER A 38 -1.59 8.66 -10.07
N LEU A 39 -1.02 7.67 -9.38
CA LEU A 39 -1.72 6.88 -8.36
C LEU A 39 -1.74 7.62 -7.00
N PRO A 40 -2.65 7.23 -6.09
CA PRO A 40 -2.69 7.77 -4.73
C PRO A 40 -1.37 7.56 -3.95
N ASP A 41 -1.08 8.46 -3.01
CA ASP A 41 0.16 8.45 -2.21
C ASP A 41 0.35 7.18 -1.34
N ASP A 42 -0.74 6.51 -0.98
CA ASP A 42 -0.76 5.30 -0.16
C ASP A 42 -0.62 4.00 -0.98
N TRP A 43 -0.36 4.12 -2.28
CA TRP A 43 -0.27 2.96 -3.17
C TRP A 43 0.96 2.08 -2.88
N THR A 44 0.73 0.77 -2.74
CA THR A 44 1.80 -0.22 -2.60
C THR A 44 2.17 -0.84 -3.93
N PHE A 45 3.35 -0.50 -4.46
CA PHE A 45 3.77 -0.97 -5.77
C PHE A 45 4.29 -2.42 -5.78
N HIS A 46 3.57 -3.30 -6.49
CA HIS A 46 4.01 -4.66 -6.79
C HIS A 46 4.17 -4.87 -8.31
N ALA A 47 5.29 -5.46 -8.73
CA ALA A 47 5.58 -5.66 -10.16
C ALA A 47 4.53 -6.53 -10.88
N THR A 48 3.93 -7.50 -10.17
CA THR A 48 2.86 -8.34 -10.70
C THR A 48 1.58 -7.55 -10.95
N GLU A 49 1.23 -6.65 -10.05
CA GLU A 49 0.04 -5.80 -10.17
C GLU A 49 0.23 -4.75 -11.26
N LEU A 50 1.39 -4.08 -11.28
CA LEU A 50 1.73 -3.13 -12.35
C LEU A 50 1.66 -3.75 -13.75
N SER A 51 2.06 -5.02 -13.89
CA SER A 51 1.97 -5.73 -15.17
C SER A 51 0.54 -6.06 -15.60
N GLN A 52 -0.45 -5.99 -14.71
CA GLN A 52 -1.87 -6.18 -15.07
C GLN A 52 -2.50 -4.90 -15.65
N HIS A 53 -1.91 -3.73 -15.37
CA HIS A 53 -2.40 -2.43 -15.85
C HIS A 53 -1.78 -2.00 -17.19
N ALA A 54 -0.89 -2.81 -17.75
CA ALA A 54 -0.22 -2.53 -19.02
C ALA A 54 -0.25 -3.76 -19.94
N LYS A 55 -0.06 -3.53 -21.24
CA LYS A 55 0.18 -4.62 -22.21
C LYS A 55 1.55 -5.27 -22.02
N ASP A 56 2.45 -4.60 -21.31
CA ASP A 56 3.78 -5.12 -21.01
C ASP A 56 3.70 -6.25 -19.98
N GLY A 57 4.32 -7.39 -20.31
CA GLY A 57 4.37 -8.54 -19.41
C GLY A 57 5.19 -8.29 -18.13
N LYS A 58 5.07 -9.21 -17.17
CA LYS A 58 5.77 -9.16 -15.87
C LYS A 58 7.27 -8.98 -15.98
N GLU A 59 7.93 -9.67 -16.93
CA GLU A 59 9.38 -9.58 -17.13
C GLU A 59 9.81 -8.20 -17.59
N ILE A 60 9.10 -7.62 -18.56
CA ILE A 60 9.36 -6.27 -19.08
C ILE A 60 9.17 -5.26 -17.95
N THR A 61 8.03 -5.35 -17.24
CA THR A 61 7.72 -4.49 -16.10
C THR A 61 8.81 -4.56 -15.02
N THR A 62 9.31 -5.77 -14.71
CA THR A 62 10.38 -5.96 -13.73
C THR A 62 11.69 -5.31 -14.17
N LYS A 63 12.07 -5.45 -15.45
CA LYS A 63 13.26 -4.79 -16.01
C LYS A 63 13.13 -3.27 -15.98
N THR A 64 11.95 -2.74 -16.31
CA THR A 64 11.67 -1.30 -16.26
C THR A 64 11.73 -0.75 -14.83
N ILE A 65 11.23 -1.49 -13.84
CA ILE A 65 11.37 -1.11 -12.42
C ILE A 65 12.84 -1.09 -11.98
N GLN A 66 13.65 -2.06 -12.43
CA GLN A 66 15.09 -2.10 -12.13
C GLN A 66 15.81 -0.89 -12.74
N GLU A 67 15.45 -0.51 -13.96
CA GLU A 67 15.96 0.68 -14.64
C GLU A 67 15.65 1.95 -13.84
N LEU A 68 14.40 2.15 -13.42
CA LEU A 68 13.98 3.29 -12.61
C LEU A 68 14.68 3.35 -11.25
N LYS A 69 14.91 2.20 -10.62
CA LYS A 69 15.69 2.09 -9.39
C LYS A 69 17.14 2.56 -9.61
N LYS A 70 17.79 2.07 -10.67
CA LYS A 70 19.17 2.45 -11.02
C LYS A 70 19.30 3.94 -11.35
N ALA A 71 18.26 4.53 -11.94
CA ALA A 71 18.20 5.95 -12.24
C ALA A 71 17.86 6.83 -11.02
N GLY A 72 17.58 6.24 -9.85
CA GLY A 72 17.32 6.98 -8.61
C GLY A 72 15.88 7.43 -8.40
N TYR A 73 14.94 6.99 -9.25
CA TYR A 73 13.52 7.35 -9.14
C TYR A 73 12.74 6.44 -8.19
N LEU A 74 13.26 5.25 -7.87
CA LEU A 74 12.64 4.31 -6.95
C LEU A 74 13.60 3.94 -5.82
N LYS A 75 13.13 4.05 -4.57
CA LYS A 75 13.83 3.51 -3.38
C LYS A 75 12.94 2.50 -2.66
N ARG A 76 13.54 1.43 -2.15
CA ARG A 76 12.80 0.37 -1.45
C ARG A 76 13.25 0.31 0.01
N TYR A 77 12.32 0.33 0.95
CA TYR A 77 12.61 0.34 2.38
C TYR A 77 11.83 -0.75 3.12
N PRO A 78 12.43 -1.34 4.17
CA PRO A 78 11.76 -2.32 5.00
C PRO A 78 10.82 -1.61 5.98
N VAL A 79 9.56 -1.98 5.96
CA VAL A 79 8.56 -1.52 6.93
C VAL A 79 8.56 -2.49 8.10
N GLN A 80 8.95 -2.00 9.27
CA GLN A 80 8.91 -2.80 10.50
C GLN A 80 7.52 -2.77 11.12
N ASN A 81 7.10 -3.90 11.69
CA ASN A 81 5.90 -3.96 12.50
C ASN A 81 6.20 -3.28 13.86
N PRO A 82 5.46 -2.22 14.23
CA PRO A 82 5.74 -1.44 15.43
C PRO A 82 5.65 -2.26 16.73
N LYS A 83 4.90 -3.37 16.73
CA LYS A 83 4.74 -4.23 17.91
C LYS A 83 5.86 -5.26 18.08
N THR A 84 6.49 -5.68 16.99
CA THR A 84 7.45 -6.80 17.01
C THR A 84 8.86 -6.40 16.61
N GLY A 85 9.06 -5.20 16.06
CA GLY A 85 10.33 -4.74 15.49
C GLY A 85 10.78 -5.51 14.24
N LYS A 86 10.04 -6.55 13.83
CA LYS A 86 10.37 -7.37 12.67
C LYS A 86 9.91 -6.69 11.38
N ILE A 87 10.66 -6.88 10.31
CA ILE A 87 10.27 -6.44 8.96
C ILE A 87 8.96 -7.12 8.60
N SER A 88 7.90 -6.33 8.39
CA SER A 88 6.57 -6.77 7.99
C SER A 88 6.48 -6.92 6.48
N HIS A 89 6.87 -5.89 5.74
CA HIS A 89 6.90 -5.90 4.28
C HIS A 89 7.88 -4.84 3.78
N TRP A 90 8.05 -4.76 2.46
CA TRP A 90 8.84 -3.73 1.82
C TRP A 90 7.91 -2.75 1.10
N GLU A 91 8.20 -1.47 1.22
CA GLU A 91 7.52 -0.40 0.47
C GLU A 91 8.49 0.21 -0.54
N THR A 92 7.94 0.73 -1.62
CA THR A 92 8.70 1.43 -2.68
C THR A 92 8.27 2.89 -2.69
N ALA A 93 9.20 3.79 -2.42
CA ALA A 93 9.02 5.22 -2.62
C ALA A 93 9.34 5.58 -4.08
N VAL A 94 8.44 6.36 -4.68
CA VAL A 94 8.55 6.89 -6.05
C VAL A 94 8.86 8.38 -5.95
N TYR A 95 9.87 8.85 -6.69
CA TYR A 95 10.29 10.24 -6.68
C TYR A 95 10.09 10.87 -8.06
N GLU A 96 9.66 12.14 -8.09
CA GLU A 96 9.62 12.91 -9.34
C GLU A 96 11.00 13.43 -9.75
N VAL A 97 11.91 13.57 -8.81
CA VAL A 97 13.29 14.02 -9.05
C VAL A 97 14.21 12.90 -8.56
N PRO A 98 15.16 12.43 -9.38
CA PRO A 98 15.98 11.29 -9.02
C PRO A 98 16.82 11.63 -7.79
N THR A 99 16.84 10.74 -6.81
CA THR A 99 17.71 10.91 -5.65
C THR A 99 19.08 10.33 -5.94
N THR A 100 20.14 11.08 -5.62
CA THR A 100 21.51 10.58 -5.73
C THR A 100 21.80 9.58 -4.61
N GLU A 101 22.52 8.51 -4.96
CA GLU A 101 22.98 7.46 -4.03
C GLU A 101 23.91 8.00 -2.92
N SER A 102 24.28 9.28 -2.91
CA SER A 102 25.05 9.92 -1.83
C SER A 102 24.26 10.11 -0.51
N GLU A 103 22.94 9.94 -0.51
CA GLU A 103 22.12 9.88 0.71
C GLU A 103 21.96 8.44 1.26
N ASN A 104 22.82 7.49 0.85
CA ASN A 104 22.70 6.08 1.21
C ASN A 104 23.13 5.72 2.63
N GLN A 105 23.36 6.69 3.52
CA GLN A 105 23.50 6.41 4.95
C GLN A 105 22.72 7.46 5.75
N SER A 106 21.62 6.99 6.35
CA SER A 106 20.80 7.66 7.36
C SER A 106 19.84 8.73 6.84
N VAL A 107 18.62 8.36 6.40
CA VAL A 107 17.45 9.23 6.59
C VAL A 107 16.17 8.42 6.78
N GLU A 108 15.40 8.88 7.78
CA GLU A 108 14.10 8.45 8.25
C GLU A 108 13.01 8.43 7.16
N LYS A 109 11.92 7.71 7.46
CA LYS A 109 10.67 7.67 6.69
C LYS A 109 10.20 9.07 6.26
N PRO A 110 9.46 9.21 5.14
CA PRO A 110 8.69 10.41 4.91
C PRO A 110 7.61 10.50 6.00
N VAL A 111 7.74 11.48 6.89
CA VAL A 111 6.74 11.83 7.90
C VAL A 111 5.56 12.49 7.19
N SER A 112 4.43 11.81 7.18
CA SER A 112 3.14 12.43 6.90
C SER A 112 2.72 13.29 8.10
N GLY A 113 2.58 14.61 7.89
CA GLY A 113 1.75 15.49 8.73
C GLY A 113 2.44 16.57 9.59
N LYS A 114 2.65 17.77 9.00
CA LYS A 114 2.63 19.14 9.57
C LYS A 114 3.22 19.41 10.98
N THR A 115 4.33 20.16 11.04
CA THR A 115 4.39 21.60 11.41
C THR A 115 5.86 22.03 11.58
N ILE A 116 6.37 22.96 10.75
CA ILE A 116 7.60 23.70 11.07
C ILE A 116 7.25 25.19 11.15
N ARG A 117 7.28 25.67 12.39
CA ARG A 117 7.23 27.06 12.81
C ARG A 117 8.58 27.71 12.45
N ARG A 118 8.58 28.60 11.45
CA ARG A 118 9.71 29.47 11.09
C ARG A 118 10.07 30.36 12.28
N LYS A 119 11.35 30.39 12.64
CA LYS A 119 11.95 31.48 13.43
C LYS A 119 12.97 32.17 12.53
N SER A 120 12.73 33.45 12.30
CA SER A 120 13.54 34.42 11.58
C SER A 120 14.87 34.68 12.30
N ASN A 121 15.88 35.14 11.53
CA ASN A 121 16.70 36.30 11.91
C ASN A 121 17.49 36.83 10.71
N ASP A 122 17.62 38.16 10.71
CA ASP A 122 18.07 39.08 9.68
C ASP A 122 19.60 39.23 9.54
N ARG A 123 20.00 39.74 8.36
CA ARG A 123 20.97 40.86 8.07
C ARG A 123 21.56 40.64 6.65
N GLU A 124 21.22 41.48 5.66
CA GLU A 124 21.94 42.71 5.21
C GLU A 124 23.39 42.41 4.76
N THR A 125 23.92 42.80 3.59
CA THR A 125 23.66 43.87 2.60
C THR A 125 24.54 43.68 1.34
N SER A 126 24.24 44.46 0.30
CA SER A 126 25.10 45.06 -0.75
C SER A 126 25.12 44.50 -2.19
N ASP A 127 24.31 45.15 -3.03
CA ASP A 127 24.64 45.86 -4.30
C ASP A 127 25.37 45.16 -5.45
N MET A 128 24.68 44.97 -6.59
CA MET A 128 24.89 45.77 -7.84
C MET A 128 24.00 45.30 -9.02
N GLU A 129 23.29 46.29 -9.60
CA GLU A 129 22.91 46.53 -11.01
C GLU A 129 22.18 45.48 -11.88
N ASN A 130 20.86 45.70 -12.00
CA ASN A 130 20.04 45.92 -13.20
C ASN A 130 20.43 45.25 -14.55
N HIS A 131 19.51 44.45 -15.12
CA HIS A 131 18.80 44.70 -16.40
C HIS A 131 17.59 43.72 -16.52
N PRO A 132 16.51 44.08 -17.25
CA PRO A 132 15.15 43.63 -16.94
C PRO A 132 14.71 42.38 -17.72
N VAL A 133 13.98 41.47 -17.05
CA VAL A 133 13.17 40.43 -17.72
C VAL A 133 11.72 40.58 -17.25
N GLU A 134 10.83 40.69 -18.23
CA GLU A 134 9.41 40.99 -18.08
C GLU A 134 8.65 39.89 -17.33
N LYS A 135 8.16 40.29 -16.14
CA LYS A 135 6.86 40.01 -15.52
C LYS A 135 6.21 38.63 -15.80
N GLN A 136 6.45 37.69 -14.89
CA GLN A 136 5.45 36.68 -14.52
C GLN A 136 4.54 37.25 -13.44
N THR A 137 3.24 37.33 -13.72
CA THR A 137 2.21 37.67 -12.73
C THR A 137 1.83 36.41 -11.96
N LEU A 138 2.30 36.34 -10.70
CA LEU A 138 1.74 35.49 -9.66
C LEU A 138 0.42 36.10 -9.17
N LEU A 139 -0.61 35.28 -9.01
CA LEU A 139 -1.71 35.55 -8.08
C LEU A 139 -1.98 34.29 -7.25
N SER A 140 -1.67 34.38 -5.96
CA SER A 140 -2.47 33.77 -4.87
C SER A 140 -3.75 34.61 -4.71
N THR A 141 -4.85 34.21 -4.07
CA THR A 141 -5.03 33.37 -2.89
C THR A 141 -6.51 32.94 -2.78
N ASP A 142 -6.76 31.92 -1.96
CA ASP A 142 -7.98 31.66 -1.17
C ASP A 142 -9.30 31.29 -1.88
N ASN A 143 -9.72 30.03 -1.72
CA ASN A 143 -10.87 29.68 -0.87
C ASN A 143 -11.08 28.16 -0.79
N LEU A 144 -10.97 27.62 0.42
CA LEU A 144 -11.47 26.31 0.81
C LEU A 144 -12.99 26.38 0.94
N PRO A 145 -13.72 25.36 0.46
CA PRO A 145 -14.64 24.72 1.39
C PRO A 145 -14.53 23.20 1.33
N SER A 146 -14.23 22.63 2.50
CA SER A 146 -14.61 21.25 2.81
C SER A 146 -16.12 21.17 2.91
N THR A 147 -16.75 20.30 2.12
CA THR A 147 -17.92 19.53 2.56
C THR A 147 -18.00 18.23 1.77
N ASN A 148 -17.73 17.14 2.48
CA ASN A 148 -18.16 15.79 2.16
C ASN A 148 -19.67 15.72 1.90
N LYS A 149 -20.06 15.04 0.83
CA LYS A 149 -21.13 14.03 0.75
C LYS A 149 -21.51 13.82 -0.71
N ARG A 150 -21.18 12.65 -1.26
CA ARG A 150 -21.96 12.06 -2.35
C ARG A 150 -22.29 10.62 -1.97
N ASN A 151 -23.54 10.44 -1.59
CA ASN A 151 -24.18 9.15 -1.45
C ASN A 151 -24.26 8.51 -2.86
N THR A 152 -23.70 7.31 -3.01
CA THR A 152 -24.14 6.39 -4.05
C THR A 152 -24.97 5.31 -3.37
N ASN A 153 -26.24 5.30 -3.73
CA ASN A 153 -27.26 4.35 -3.35
C ASN A 153 -26.82 2.92 -3.73
N ILE A 154 -26.30 2.16 -2.76
CA ILE A 154 -26.31 0.71 -2.78
C ILE A 154 -27.18 0.30 -1.60
N GLN A 155 -28.44 0.07 -1.89
CA GLN A 155 -29.43 -0.40 -0.94
C GLN A 155 -29.17 -1.89 -0.64
N SER A 156 -28.22 -2.14 0.24
CA SER A 156 -28.20 -3.25 1.20
C SER A 156 -27.31 -2.82 2.36
N SER A 157 -27.95 -2.16 3.32
CA SER A 157 -27.38 -1.71 4.58
C SER A 157 -27.15 -2.86 5.57
N SER A 158 -26.63 -4.00 5.11
CA SER A 158 -26.43 -5.16 5.98
C SER A 158 -24.98 -5.23 6.46
N SER A 159 -24.86 -5.25 7.79
CA SER A 159 -23.74 -5.50 8.70
C SER A 159 -22.29 -5.55 8.20
N ILE A 160 -22.02 -6.13 7.04
CA ILE A 160 -20.69 -6.55 6.58
C ILE A 160 -19.76 -5.39 6.24
N PHE A 161 -20.27 -4.32 5.61
CA PHE A 161 -19.46 -3.15 5.28
C PHE A 161 -19.09 -2.36 6.53
N SER A 162 -20.05 -2.17 7.45
CA SER A 162 -19.79 -1.57 8.76
C SER A 162 -18.86 -2.44 9.62
N PHE A 163 -18.99 -3.77 9.53
CA PHE A 163 -18.10 -4.71 10.21
C PHE A 163 -16.68 -4.57 9.67
N TYR A 164 -16.53 -4.43 8.35
CA TYR A 164 -15.24 -4.14 7.74
C TYR A 164 -14.67 -2.82 8.25
N GLU A 165 -15.42 -1.73 8.17
CA GLU A 165 -14.95 -0.39 8.55
C GLU A 165 -14.45 -0.31 9.99
N ASN A 166 -15.20 -0.91 10.91
CA ASN A 166 -14.89 -0.90 12.34
C ASN A 166 -13.63 -1.72 12.69
N ASN A 167 -13.31 -2.76 11.92
CA ASN A 167 -12.25 -3.70 12.29
C ASN A 167 -11.01 -3.65 11.39
N PHE A 168 -11.17 -3.26 10.12
CA PHE A 168 -10.11 -3.25 9.12
C PHE A 168 -9.71 -1.83 8.68
N GLY A 169 -10.57 -0.83 8.87
CA GLY A 169 -10.30 0.58 8.56
C GLY A 169 -11.10 1.09 7.37
N ILE A 170 -10.56 2.10 6.66
CA ILE A 170 -11.31 2.84 5.63
C ILE A 170 -11.75 1.91 4.49
N LEU A 171 -13.05 1.88 4.21
CA LEU A 171 -13.61 1.14 3.08
C LEU A 171 -13.36 1.91 1.77
N ASN A 172 -12.40 1.45 0.98
CA ASN A 172 -12.19 1.91 -0.40
C ASN A 172 -13.23 1.27 -1.34
N SER A 173 -13.63 1.99 -2.40
CA SER A 173 -14.44 1.48 -3.52
C SER A 173 -14.02 0.09 -4.01
N PHE A 174 -12.72 -0.17 -4.19
CA PHE A 174 -12.23 -1.48 -4.64
C PHE A 174 -12.55 -2.60 -3.63
N ILE A 175 -12.37 -2.31 -2.34
CA ILE A 175 -12.66 -3.27 -1.27
C ILE A 175 -14.17 -3.47 -1.13
N ALA A 176 -14.96 -2.41 -1.23
CA ALA A 176 -16.42 -2.50 -1.22
C ALA A 176 -16.93 -3.39 -2.36
N GLU A 177 -16.38 -3.24 -3.56
CA GLU A 177 -16.71 -4.09 -4.70
C GLU A 177 -16.26 -5.53 -4.48
N SER A 178 -15.06 -5.74 -3.96
CA SER A 178 -14.56 -7.09 -3.61
C SER A 178 -15.45 -7.77 -2.57
N ILE A 179 -15.81 -7.09 -1.49
CA ILE A 179 -16.74 -7.62 -0.47
C ILE A 179 -18.09 -7.94 -1.11
N SER A 180 -18.63 -7.05 -1.96
CA SER A 180 -19.91 -7.27 -2.64
C SER A 180 -19.87 -8.52 -3.54
N GLN A 181 -18.78 -8.71 -4.29
CA GLN A 181 -18.57 -9.89 -5.12
C GLN A 181 -18.53 -11.16 -4.27
N TRP A 182 -17.75 -11.16 -3.18
CA TRP A 182 -17.65 -12.31 -2.29
C TRP A 182 -18.96 -12.65 -1.56
N VAL A 183 -19.75 -11.64 -1.20
CA VAL A 183 -21.09 -11.82 -0.61
C VAL A 183 -22.03 -12.48 -1.62
N ASN A 184 -21.98 -12.07 -2.89
CA ASN A 184 -22.79 -12.65 -3.96
C ASN A 184 -22.37 -14.08 -4.33
N ASP A 185 -21.06 -14.37 -4.35
CA ASP A 185 -20.51 -15.67 -4.76
C ASP A 185 -20.61 -16.73 -3.65
N THR A 186 -20.65 -16.30 -2.39
CA THR A 186 -20.73 -17.18 -1.22
C THR A 186 -21.95 -16.83 -0.39
N SER A 187 -21.77 -16.13 0.71
CA SER A 187 -22.84 -15.55 1.53
C SER A 187 -22.25 -14.52 2.49
N GLU A 188 -23.07 -13.60 2.98
CA GLU A 188 -22.65 -12.58 3.97
C GLU A 188 -22.02 -13.22 5.22
N GLU A 189 -22.59 -14.32 5.69
CA GLU A 189 -22.13 -15.06 6.87
C GLU A 189 -20.72 -15.67 6.70
N LEU A 190 -20.42 -16.20 5.51
CA LEU A 190 -19.10 -16.74 5.21
C LEU A 190 -18.05 -15.64 5.11
N VAL A 191 -18.41 -14.53 4.47
CA VAL A 191 -17.54 -13.35 4.39
C VAL A 191 -17.23 -12.83 5.80
N GLN A 192 -18.23 -12.73 6.67
CA GLN A 192 -18.04 -12.31 8.06
C GLN A 192 -17.14 -13.28 8.82
N ALA A 193 -17.38 -14.59 8.72
CA ALA A 193 -16.58 -15.62 9.38
C ALA A 193 -15.11 -15.60 8.92
N ALA A 194 -14.84 -15.33 7.65
CA ALA A 194 -13.49 -15.18 7.13
C ALA A 194 -12.81 -13.92 7.67
N MET A 195 -13.54 -12.80 7.74
CA MET A 195 -13.06 -11.57 8.35
C MET A 195 -12.73 -11.76 9.84
N GLU A 196 -13.61 -12.38 10.62
CA GLU A 196 -13.37 -12.70 12.03
C GLU A 196 -12.11 -13.54 12.25
N ARG A 197 -11.86 -14.52 11.36
CA ARG A 197 -10.64 -15.35 11.41
C ARG A 197 -9.39 -14.53 11.12
N ALA A 198 -9.46 -13.60 10.18
CA ALA A 198 -8.37 -12.68 9.92
C ALA A 198 -8.09 -11.79 11.14
N LEU A 199 -9.13 -11.28 11.80
CA LEU A 199 -8.99 -10.45 13.01
C LEU A 199 -8.39 -11.22 14.19
N LYS A 200 -8.81 -12.48 14.41
CA LYS A 200 -8.20 -13.36 15.43
C LYS A 200 -6.69 -13.54 15.22
N GLN A 201 -6.24 -13.50 13.97
CA GLN A 201 -4.83 -13.59 13.60
C GLN A 201 -4.15 -12.21 13.40
N GLN A 202 -4.85 -11.11 13.71
CA GLN A 202 -4.43 -9.73 13.47
C GLN A 202 -3.96 -9.49 12.02
N LYS A 203 -4.69 -10.05 11.05
CA LYS A 203 -4.42 -9.95 9.63
C LYS A 203 -5.41 -9.03 8.92
N LYS A 204 -4.97 -8.44 7.80
CA LYS A 204 -5.76 -7.55 6.94
C LYS A 204 -6.71 -8.35 6.03
N TRP A 205 -7.59 -7.64 5.31
CA TRP A 205 -8.58 -8.18 4.35
C TRP A 205 -8.04 -9.28 3.42
N ASN A 206 -6.85 -9.10 2.85
CA ASN A 206 -6.27 -10.06 1.90
C ASN A 206 -6.14 -11.48 2.51
N TYR A 207 -5.98 -11.58 3.83
CA TYR A 207 -5.96 -12.86 4.51
C TYR A 207 -7.36 -13.49 4.61
N ALA A 208 -8.39 -12.69 4.90
CA ALA A 208 -9.79 -13.13 4.85
C ALA A 208 -10.17 -13.59 3.44
N GLU A 209 -9.75 -12.85 2.41
CA GLU A 209 -9.96 -13.22 1.02
C GLU A 209 -9.26 -14.55 0.67
N GLY A 210 -8.06 -14.79 1.20
CA GLY A 210 -7.36 -16.07 1.06
C GLY A 210 -8.11 -17.24 1.72
N ILE A 211 -8.75 -17.00 2.86
CA ILE A 211 -9.62 -17.98 3.52
C ILE A 211 -10.84 -18.29 2.65
N LEU A 212 -11.50 -17.26 2.09
CA LEU A 212 -12.66 -17.43 1.21
C LEU A 212 -12.30 -18.22 -0.04
N LYS A 213 -11.18 -17.90 -0.69
CA LYS A 213 -10.63 -18.68 -1.83
C LYS A 213 -10.40 -20.15 -1.44
N GLN A 214 -9.85 -20.39 -0.25
CA GLN A 214 -9.64 -21.75 0.23
C GLN A 214 -10.96 -22.52 0.46
N TRP A 215 -11.99 -21.85 0.97
CA TRP A 215 -13.31 -22.46 1.19
C TRP A 215 -14.02 -22.77 -0.11
N VAL A 216 -14.02 -21.85 -1.07
CA VAL A 216 -14.56 -22.09 -2.42
C VAL A 216 -13.86 -23.27 -3.08
N ASN A 217 -12.52 -23.34 -3.01
CA ASN A 217 -11.75 -24.45 -3.58
C ASN A 217 -12.04 -25.80 -2.91
N LYS A 218 -12.45 -25.81 -1.64
CA LYS A 218 -12.85 -27.01 -0.91
C LYS A 218 -14.36 -27.29 -0.98
N ASN A 219 -15.07 -26.52 -1.80
CA ASN A 219 -16.52 -26.57 -1.95
C ASN A 219 -17.30 -26.40 -0.62
N ILE A 220 -16.73 -25.64 0.31
CA ILE A 220 -17.33 -25.30 1.61
C ILE A 220 -18.24 -24.10 1.37
N ARG A 221 -19.56 -24.33 1.37
CA ARG A 221 -20.57 -23.29 1.05
C ARG A 221 -21.52 -22.97 2.19
N THR A 222 -21.42 -23.66 3.32
CA THR A 222 -22.28 -23.43 4.49
C THR A 222 -21.47 -23.12 5.73
N LEU A 223 -22.06 -22.36 6.66
CA LEU A 223 -21.47 -22.08 7.98
C LEU A 223 -21.21 -23.38 8.78
N ALA A 224 -22.04 -24.41 8.59
CA ALA A 224 -21.87 -25.72 9.20
C ALA A 224 -20.59 -26.43 8.72
N ASP A 225 -20.32 -26.38 7.42
CA ASP A 225 -19.10 -26.97 6.83
C ASP A 225 -17.83 -26.22 7.27
N VAL A 226 -17.92 -24.90 7.43
CA VAL A 226 -16.84 -24.05 7.97
C VAL A 226 -16.51 -24.43 9.42
N ASN A 227 -17.54 -24.70 10.23
CA ASN A 227 -17.37 -25.13 11.62
C ASN A 227 -16.84 -26.57 11.71
N ALA A 228 -17.29 -27.47 10.83
CA ALA A 228 -16.76 -28.83 10.74
C ALA A 228 -15.27 -28.84 10.34
N ALA A 229 -14.89 -28.07 9.33
CA ALA A 229 -13.50 -27.89 8.91
C ALA A 229 -12.63 -27.26 10.02
N GLU A 230 -13.21 -26.43 10.88
CA GLU A 230 -12.53 -25.82 12.03
C GLU A 230 -12.21 -26.86 13.13
N ILE A 231 -13.15 -27.75 13.41
CA ILE A 231 -12.95 -28.86 14.36
C ILE A 231 -11.83 -29.78 13.85
N GLU A 232 -11.84 -30.10 12.56
CA GLU A 232 -10.78 -30.91 11.93
C GLU A 232 -9.40 -30.24 11.96
N PHE A 233 -9.34 -28.93 11.70
CA PHE A 233 -8.10 -28.17 11.74
C PHE A 233 -7.50 -28.11 13.16
N LYS A 234 -8.33 -27.85 14.18
CA LYS A 234 -7.91 -27.90 15.60
C LYS A 234 -7.44 -29.30 16.01
N ASN A 235 -8.09 -30.36 15.51
CA ASN A 235 -7.71 -31.74 15.79
C ASN A 235 -6.40 -32.16 15.08
N LYS A 236 -6.10 -31.62 13.89
CA LYS A 236 -4.80 -31.82 13.21
C LYS A 236 -3.64 -31.11 13.92
N GLY A 237 -3.86 -29.91 14.48
CA GLY A 237 -2.86 -29.20 15.31
C GLY A 237 -2.43 -30.01 16.55
N LYS A 238 -3.38 -30.65 17.24
CA LYS A 238 -3.11 -31.50 18.42
C LYS A 238 -2.38 -32.81 18.10
N LYS A 239 -2.48 -33.34 16.88
CA LYS A 239 -1.74 -34.55 16.45
C LYS A 239 -0.27 -34.25 16.13
N GLY A 240 0.05 -33.03 15.67
CA GLY A 240 1.42 -32.58 15.42
C GLY A 240 2.25 -32.34 16.69
N GLU A 241 1.61 -31.88 17.77
CA GLU A 241 2.28 -31.68 19.07
C GLU A 241 2.66 -33.00 19.76
N LYS A 242 1.85 -34.05 19.63
CA LYS A 242 2.17 -35.37 20.22
C LYS A 242 3.39 -36.04 19.59
N ASN A 243 3.66 -35.79 18.31
CA ASN A 243 4.80 -36.38 17.59
C ASN A 243 6.13 -35.65 17.85
N ASN A 244 6.10 -34.38 18.25
CA ASN A 244 7.30 -33.60 18.60
C ASN A 244 7.67 -33.70 20.09
N ALA A 245 6.78 -34.19 20.95
CA ALA A 245 7.04 -34.37 22.39
C ALA A 245 7.90 -35.61 22.72
N SER A 246 8.00 -36.59 21.81
CA SER A 246 8.80 -37.81 22.03
C SER A 246 10.28 -37.64 21.71
N VAL A 247 10.66 -36.67 20.87
CA VAL A 247 12.05 -36.47 20.41
C VAL A 247 12.87 -35.56 21.34
N ARG A 248 12.22 -34.76 22.20
CA ARG A 248 12.90 -33.78 23.08
C ARG A 248 13.19 -34.26 24.51
N LYS A 249 12.98 -35.53 24.84
CA LYS A 249 13.22 -36.05 26.22
C LYS A 249 14.67 -36.47 26.54
N ASN A 250 15.63 -36.34 25.62
CA ASN A 250 17.03 -36.73 25.85
C ASN A 250 18.05 -35.57 25.78
N SER A 251 17.75 -34.41 26.37
CA SER A 251 18.81 -33.46 26.74
C SER A 251 18.43 -32.68 27.99
N SER A 252 18.40 -33.37 29.12
CA SER A 252 18.45 -32.77 30.45
C SER A 252 19.87 -32.28 30.73
N PHE A 253 20.14 -30.98 30.59
CA PHE A 253 21.32 -30.38 31.21
C PHE A 253 21.11 -28.86 31.39
N ILE A 254 21.07 -28.46 32.66
CA ILE A 254 21.25 -27.11 33.20
C ILE A 254 20.01 -26.20 33.26
N GLU A 255 19.35 -26.33 34.41
CA GLU A 255 18.77 -25.28 35.24
C GLU A 255 19.62 -24.01 35.32
N LYS A 256 18.98 -22.83 35.39
CA LYS A 256 19.43 -21.80 36.33
C LYS A 256 18.35 -20.76 36.63
N TYR A 257 18.01 -20.69 37.92
CA TYR A 257 17.23 -19.67 38.65
C TYR A 257 15.70 -19.86 38.67
N ASP A 258 15.18 -20.33 39.80
CA ASP A 258 14.33 -19.47 40.65
C ASP A 258 14.46 -19.85 42.13
N PHE A 259 14.30 -18.82 42.96
CA PHE A 259 14.61 -18.73 44.38
C PHE A 259 13.81 -19.68 45.30
N GLU A 260 14.51 -20.09 46.37
CA GLU A 260 14.07 -20.68 47.65
C GLU A 260 13.37 -22.05 47.65
#